data_AF-A0A495TDF0-F1
#
_entry.id   AF-A0A495TDF0-F1
#
_cell.length_a   1.000
_cell.length_b   1.000
_cell.length_c   1.000
_cell.angle_alpha   90.00
_cell.angle_beta   90.00
_cell.angle_gamma   90.00
#
_symmetry.space_group_name_H-M   'P 1'
#
loop_
_entity.id
_entity.type
_entity.pdbx_description
1 polymer ?
#
loop_
_entity_poly.entity_id
_entity_poly.type
_entity_poly.pdbx_seq_one_letter_code
_entity_poly.pdbx_strand_id
1 'polypeptide(L)'
;MNDEDLRLAPRTRAADLLAWAAEQDRAPVAEGPLRTVLALLELGEGRMHDGWPELTSNAVEHLLYERLHLYVQPAPGEDPLAYGDAVRLLIDHQRASRRLNAKRQERLHAEAEWQGEVAAGLLRRADLVTWPRLYALLLHAYGVDVADEEAVRAWLAGFGELAPEERTAAYEALVPAGWLDEPDAEGWGPGRLLSVGMATDGARRLLEQGLMRRSYRNLAELTAQGRPMPDELAGDFGQFEEAAAGAALDLFGEWTVPGLPRLLVEEFPELAPEPGREEIEAYLAQLPAEE
;
A
#
# COMPACT_ATOMS: atom_id res chain seq x y z
N MET A 1 21.45 -1.30 16.57
CA MET A 1 21.27 -1.29 15.12
C MET A 1 21.95 -2.53 14.55
N ASN A 2 21.15 -3.44 14.01
CA ASN A 2 21.56 -4.71 13.40
C ASN A 2 21.84 -4.45 11.90
N ASP A 3 22.66 -5.26 11.21
CA ASP A 3 22.88 -5.11 9.75
C ASP A 3 21.57 -5.19 8.95
N GLU A 4 20.52 -5.76 9.55
CA GLU A 4 19.16 -5.82 9.03
C GLU A 4 18.43 -4.47 8.97
N ASP A 5 18.85 -3.47 9.77
CA ASP A 5 18.27 -2.11 9.76
C ASP A 5 18.66 -1.33 8.48
N LEU A 6 19.55 -1.90 7.67
CA LEU A 6 20.14 -1.31 6.47
C LEU A 6 19.42 -1.71 5.17
N ARG A 7 18.55 -2.72 5.24
CA ARG A 7 17.71 -3.12 4.10
C ARG A 7 16.75 -2.00 3.72
N LEU A 8 16.41 -1.88 2.44
CA LEU A 8 15.44 -0.90 1.93
C LEU A 8 14.05 -1.06 2.56
N ALA A 9 13.49 -2.28 2.50
CA ALA A 9 12.15 -2.56 2.97
C ALA A 9 12.02 -2.40 4.51
N PRO A 10 10.91 -1.84 5.01
CA PRO A 10 10.65 -1.74 6.45
C PRO A 10 10.66 -3.12 7.11
N ARG A 11 11.38 -3.26 8.22
CA ARG A 11 11.27 -4.44 9.06
C ARG A 11 10.41 -4.10 10.26
N THR A 12 9.15 -4.51 10.17
CA THR A 12 8.17 -4.12 11.17
C THR A 12 8.36 -4.91 12.45
N ARG A 13 8.21 -4.24 13.59
CA ARG A 13 8.23 -4.87 14.92
C ARG A 13 6.88 -5.53 15.26
N ALA A 14 6.19 -6.07 14.25
CA ALA A 14 4.86 -6.66 14.40
C ALA A 14 4.87 -7.85 15.37
N ALA A 15 5.88 -8.72 15.28
CA ALA A 15 6.03 -9.86 16.19
C ALA A 15 6.19 -9.42 17.66
N ASP A 16 7.00 -8.38 17.92
CA ASP A 16 7.17 -7.82 19.26
C ASP A 16 5.84 -7.28 19.80
N LEU A 17 5.08 -6.58 18.96
CA LEU A 17 3.80 -5.97 19.34
C LEU A 17 2.71 -7.02 19.58
N LEU A 18 2.66 -8.09 18.78
CA LEU A 18 1.76 -9.22 18.98
C LEU A 18 2.10 -10.02 20.23
N ALA A 19 3.39 -10.25 20.50
CA ALA A 19 3.84 -10.90 21.73
C ALA A 19 3.45 -10.07 22.96
N TRP A 20 3.70 -8.76 22.92
CA TRP A 20 3.24 -7.84 23.96
C TRP A 20 1.72 -7.89 24.13
N ALA A 21 0.94 -7.88 23.05
CA ALA A 21 -0.52 -7.95 23.11
C ALA A 21 -1.00 -9.22 23.83
N ALA A 22 -0.38 -10.36 23.52
CA ALA A 22 -0.68 -11.65 24.15
C ALA A 22 -0.31 -11.64 25.64
N GLU A 23 0.84 -11.07 26.03
CA GLU A 23 1.23 -10.91 27.45
C GLU A 23 0.27 -10.01 28.24
N GLN A 24 -0.44 -9.11 27.56
CA GLN A 24 -1.43 -8.22 28.16
C GLN A 24 -2.87 -8.76 28.09
N ASP A 25 -3.08 -10.03 27.71
CA ASP A 25 -4.38 -10.67 27.50
C ASP A 25 -5.32 -9.83 26.61
N ARG A 26 -4.77 -9.19 25.58
CA ARG A 26 -5.52 -8.36 24.63
C ARG A 26 -6.24 -9.22 23.58
N ALA A 27 -7.25 -8.63 22.96
CA ALA A 27 -7.90 -9.23 21.79
C ALA A 27 -6.85 -9.48 20.68
N PRO A 28 -6.86 -10.64 20.02
CA PRO A 28 -5.95 -10.91 18.90
C PRO A 28 -6.14 -9.88 17.78
N VAL A 29 -5.03 -9.45 17.18
CA VAL A 29 -5.00 -8.58 16.01
C VAL A 29 -4.37 -9.35 14.85
N ALA A 30 -4.89 -9.16 13.63
CA ALA A 30 -4.38 -9.81 12.44
C ALA A 30 -2.95 -9.33 12.11
N GLU A 31 -2.02 -10.27 11.91
CA GLU A 31 -0.61 -9.96 11.72
C GLU A 31 -0.34 -9.21 10.39
N GLY A 32 -0.98 -9.61 9.29
CA GLY A 32 -0.84 -8.96 7.99
C GLY A 32 -1.16 -7.46 8.06
N PRO A 33 -2.39 -7.08 8.45
CA PRO A 33 -2.76 -5.67 8.65
C PRO A 33 -1.82 -4.90 9.58
N LEU A 34 -1.35 -5.55 10.66
CA LEU A 34 -0.38 -4.92 11.57
C LEU A 34 0.96 -4.63 10.91
N ARG A 35 1.51 -5.58 10.17
CA ARG A 35 2.75 -5.39 9.41
C ARG A 35 2.57 -4.27 8.37
N THR A 36 1.47 -4.27 7.62
CA THR A 36 1.17 -3.22 6.64
C THR A 36 1.09 -1.83 7.29
N VAL A 37 0.36 -1.68 8.40
CA VAL A 37 0.25 -0.41 9.13
C VAL A 37 1.61 0.08 9.60
N LEU A 38 2.42 -0.79 10.21
CA LEU A 38 3.75 -0.42 10.69
C LEU A 38 4.68 -0.01 9.55
N ALA A 39 4.66 -0.75 8.44
CA ALA A 39 5.48 -0.46 7.26
C ALA A 39 5.09 0.88 6.62
N LEU A 40 3.79 1.13 6.42
CA LEU A 40 3.30 2.38 5.85
C LEU A 40 3.60 3.59 6.76
N LEU A 41 3.45 3.44 8.07
CA LEU A 41 3.83 4.50 9.03
C LEU A 41 5.33 4.79 9.01
N GLU A 42 6.17 3.76 8.92
CA GLU A 42 7.63 3.91 8.85
C GLU A 42 8.10 4.59 7.56
N LEU A 43 7.49 4.22 6.43
CA LEU A 43 7.72 4.84 5.12
C LEU A 43 7.10 6.25 5.00
N GLY A 44 6.26 6.64 5.95
CA GLY A 44 5.71 7.98 6.03
C GLY A 44 6.72 9.00 6.55
N GLU A 45 6.26 10.25 6.66
CA GLU A 45 7.05 11.36 7.20
C GLU A 45 7.03 11.42 8.75
N GLY A 46 6.44 10.41 9.39
CA GLY A 46 6.36 10.29 10.83
C GLY A 46 7.74 10.14 11.48
N ARG A 47 7.89 10.69 12.69
CA ARG A 47 9.09 10.47 13.50
C ARG A 47 9.12 9.04 14.01
N MET A 48 10.31 8.48 14.13
CA MET A 48 10.53 7.21 14.81
C MET A 48 11.14 7.47 16.19
N HIS A 49 10.70 6.72 17.20
CA HIS A 49 11.28 6.74 18.54
C HIS A 49 11.49 5.31 19.03
N ASP A 50 12.71 4.93 19.41
CA ASP A 50 13.11 3.55 19.77
C ASP A 50 12.58 2.47 18.78
N GLY A 51 12.62 2.76 17.49
CA GLY A 51 12.15 1.86 16.44
C GLY A 51 10.62 1.76 16.29
N TRP A 52 9.85 2.70 16.85
CA TRP A 52 8.39 2.77 16.70
C TRP A 52 7.94 4.09 16.08
N PRO A 53 6.97 4.08 15.15
CA PRO A 53 6.44 5.32 14.56
C PRO A 53 5.64 6.13 15.57
N GLU A 54 5.85 7.44 15.62
CA GLU A 54 5.11 8.36 16.48
C GLU A 54 3.66 8.53 15.98
N LEU A 55 2.68 8.23 16.83
CA LEU A 55 1.28 8.41 16.47
C LEU A 55 0.76 9.81 16.83
N THR A 56 0.26 10.50 15.81
CA THR A 56 -0.48 11.77 15.90
C THR A 56 -1.81 11.59 15.16
N SER A 57 -2.81 12.45 15.40
CA SER A 57 -4.07 12.38 14.65
C SER A 57 -3.83 12.50 13.15
N ASN A 58 -2.96 13.43 12.74
CA ASN A 58 -2.55 13.57 11.33
C ASN A 58 -1.88 12.31 10.78
N ALA A 59 -1.04 11.62 11.57
CA ALA A 59 -0.42 10.37 11.12
C ALA A 59 -1.44 9.23 10.94
N VAL A 60 -2.48 9.19 11.79
CA VAL A 60 -3.57 8.20 11.68
C VAL A 60 -4.44 8.50 10.45
N GLU A 61 -4.84 9.76 10.27
CA GLU A 61 -5.59 10.23 9.10
C GLU A 61 -4.83 9.95 7.80
N HIS A 62 -3.59 10.44 7.68
CA HIS A 62 -2.77 10.24 6.50
C HIS A 62 -2.56 8.73 6.19
N LEU A 63 -2.41 7.89 7.22
CA LEU A 63 -2.30 6.45 7.02
C LEU A 63 -3.61 5.84 6.48
N LEU A 64 -4.70 5.97 7.22
CA LEU A 64 -5.94 5.22 6.99
C LEU A 64 -6.79 5.84 5.88
N TYR A 65 -6.82 7.17 5.79
CA TYR A 65 -7.60 7.90 4.79
C TYR A 65 -6.82 8.07 3.48
N GLU A 66 -5.58 8.56 3.54
CA GLU A 66 -4.86 8.99 2.33
C GLU A 66 -4.02 7.89 1.67
N ARG A 67 -3.43 6.97 2.46
CA ARG A 67 -2.43 6.04 1.92
C ARG A 67 -2.89 4.60 1.80
N LEU A 68 -3.66 4.07 2.76
CA LEU A 68 -3.97 2.64 2.80
C LEU A 68 -4.58 2.13 1.49
N HIS A 69 -5.55 2.88 0.95
CA HIS A 69 -6.25 2.51 -0.28
C HIS A 69 -5.39 2.58 -1.55
N LEU A 70 -4.21 3.19 -1.51
CA LEU A 70 -3.32 3.20 -2.67
C LEU A 70 -2.64 1.83 -2.88
N TYR A 71 -2.43 1.10 -1.79
CA TYR A 71 -1.50 -0.03 -1.78
C TYR A 71 -2.14 -1.37 -1.46
N VAL A 72 -3.22 -1.38 -0.69
CA VAL A 72 -3.69 -2.58 -0.01
C VAL A 72 -4.93 -3.14 -0.66
N GLN A 73 -4.98 -4.46 -0.85
CA GLN A 73 -6.21 -5.16 -1.20
C GLN A 73 -6.40 -6.37 -0.30
N PRO A 74 -7.31 -6.32 0.70
CA PRO A 74 -7.58 -7.47 1.57
C PRO A 74 -8.03 -8.68 0.76
N ALA A 75 -7.55 -9.85 1.15
CA ALA A 75 -7.95 -11.11 0.53
C ALA A 75 -9.43 -11.43 0.85
N PRO A 76 -10.10 -12.29 0.05
CA PRO A 76 -11.46 -12.72 0.33
C PRO A 76 -11.61 -13.23 1.78
N GLY A 77 -12.51 -12.61 2.54
CA GLY A 77 -12.81 -13.00 3.93
C GLY A 77 -11.91 -12.36 4.99
N GLU A 78 -10.91 -11.56 4.60
CA GLU A 78 -10.20 -10.68 5.54
C GLU A 78 -11.05 -9.47 5.90
N ASP A 79 -10.99 -9.06 7.17
CA ASP A 79 -11.74 -7.92 7.67
C ASP A 79 -10.99 -6.60 7.38
N PRO A 80 -11.53 -5.69 6.54
CA PRO A 80 -10.90 -4.41 6.28
C PRO A 80 -10.83 -3.49 7.51
N LEU A 81 -11.60 -3.73 8.58
CA LEU A 81 -11.49 -2.97 9.83
C LEU A 81 -10.22 -3.33 10.62
N ALA A 82 -9.56 -4.44 10.29
CA ALA A 82 -8.36 -4.91 10.99
C ALA A 82 -7.18 -3.91 10.92
N TYR A 83 -7.14 -3.02 9.92
CA TYR A 83 -6.12 -1.96 9.86
C TYR A 83 -6.35 -0.89 10.94
N GLY A 84 -7.60 -0.55 11.25
CA GLY A 84 -7.96 0.32 12.38
C GLY A 84 -7.58 -0.31 13.71
N ASP A 85 -7.86 -1.61 13.88
CA ASP A 85 -7.48 -2.37 15.08
C ASP A 85 -5.96 -2.47 15.28
N ALA A 86 -5.20 -2.63 14.19
CA ALA A 86 -3.75 -2.58 14.21
C ALA A 86 -3.22 -1.22 14.73
N VAL A 87 -3.81 -0.10 14.27
CA VAL A 87 -3.47 1.23 14.79
C VAL A 87 -3.81 1.35 16.27
N ARG A 88 -4.99 0.88 16.69
CA ARG A 88 -5.40 0.87 18.11
C ARG A 88 -4.44 0.09 19.01
N LEU A 89 -3.95 -1.06 18.54
CA LEU A 89 -2.95 -1.85 19.26
C LEU A 89 -1.64 -1.06 19.46
N LEU A 90 -1.18 -0.37 18.42
CA LEU A 90 0.01 0.48 18.51
C LEU A 90 -0.20 1.67 19.47
N ILE A 91 -1.39 2.29 19.48
CA ILE A 91 -1.76 3.36 20.43
C ILE A 91 -1.64 2.85 21.87
N ASP A 92 -2.20 1.68 22.14
CA ASP A 92 -2.16 1.05 23.46
C ASP A 92 -0.74 0.71 23.92
N HIS A 93 0.10 0.21 23.01
CA HIS A 93 1.50 -0.06 23.30
C HIS A 93 2.28 1.23 23.62
N GLN A 94 2.05 2.32 22.88
CA GLN A 94 2.69 3.61 23.16
C GLN A 94 2.22 4.22 24.49
N ARG A 95 0.96 3.97 24.89
CA ARG A 95 0.48 4.33 26.22
C ARG A 95 1.20 3.53 27.30
N ALA A 96 1.29 2.21 27.16
CA ALA A 96 1.97 1.34 28.11
C ALA A 96 3.44 1.72 28.28
N SER A 97 4.09 2.12 27.19
CA SER A 97 5.46 2.64 27.15
C SER A 97 5.59 4.09 27.66
N ARG A 98 4.54 4.67 28.25
CA ARG A 98 4.47 6.03 28.81
C ARG A 98 4.76 7.16 27.82
N ARG A 99 4.59 6.92 26.52
CA ARG A 99 4.76 7.93 25.46
C ARG A 99 3.49 8.72 25.17
N LEU A 100 2.34 8.14 25.48
CA LEU A 100 1.04 8.80 25.35
C LEU A 100 0.42 9.04 26.71
N ASN A 101 -0.20 10.22 26.89
CA ASN A 101 -1.08 10.47 28.02
C ASN A 101 -2.48 9.90 27.76
N ALA A 102 -3.29 9.71 28.82
CA ALA A 102 -4.62 9.10 28.70
C ALA A 102 -5.55 9.85 27.76
N LYS A 103 -5.56 11.19 27.84
CA LYS A 103 -6.39 12.04 26.98
C LYS A 103 -6.03 11.91 25.49
N ARG A 104 -4.74 11.82 25.18
CA ARG A 104 -4.24 11.65 23.81
C ARG A 104 -4.53 10.23 23.30
N GLN A 105 -4.40 9.22 24.15
CA GLN A 105 -4.79 7.84 23.84
C GLN A 105 -6.27 7.79 23.45
N GLU A 106 -7.18 8.27 24.30
CA GLU A 106 -8.63 8.26 24.04
C GLU A 106 -8.99 8.94 22.71
N ARG A 107 -8.41 10.12 22.46
CA ARG A 107 -8.60 10.83 21.18
C ARG A 107 -8.09 10.02 19.98
N LEU A 108 -6.90 9.41 20.08
CA LEU A 108 -6.34 8.63 18.99
C LEU A 108 -7.12 7.32 18.76
N HIS A 109 -7.70 6.72 19.79
CA HIS A 109 -8.59 5.57 19.62
C HIS A 109 -9.84 5.94 18.83
N ALA A 110 -10.51 7.04 19.21
CA ALA A 110 -11.69 7.51 18.48
C ALA A 110 -11.36 7.83 17.01
N GLU A 111 -10.19 8.44 16.76
CA GLU A 111 -9.71 8.69 15.40
C GLU A 111 -9.45 7.39 14.64
N ALA A 112 -8.75 6.43 15.23
CA ALA A 112 -8.42 5.16 14.57
C ALA A 112 -9.66 4.31 14.27
N GLU A 113 -10.68 4.36 15.14
CA GLU A 113 -11.97 3.71 14.93
C GLU A 113 -12.71 4.35 13.75
N TRP A 114 -12.92 5.67 13.79
CA TRP A 114 -13.59 6.40 12.72
C TRP A 114 -12.87 6.26 11.37
N GLN A 115 -11.56 6.51 11.34
CA GLN A 115 -10.78 6.41 10.12
C GLN A 115 -10.65 4.97 9.62
N GLY A 116 -10.70 3.97 10.51
CA GLY A 116 -10.74 2.56 10.13
C GLY A 116 -12.01 2.21 9.36
N GLU A 117 -13.17 2.69 9.82
CA GLU A 117 -14.44 2.52 9.12
C GLU A 117 -14.43 3.23 7.75
N VAL A 118 -13.89 4.45 7.70
CA VAL A 118 -13.74 5.19 6.44
C VAL A 118 -12.83 4.42 5.47
N ALA A 119 -11.67 3.94 5.94
CA ALA A 119 -10.71 3.20 5.14
C ALA A 119 -11.32 1.94 4.52
N ALA A 120 -12.15 1.19 5.27
CA ALA A 120 -12.88 0.04 4.74
C ALA A 120 -13.80 0.41 3.57
N GLY A 121 -14.42 1.60 3.60
CA GLY A 121 -15.17 2.15 2.48
C GLY A 121 -14.28 2.52 1.29
N LEU A 122 -13.17 3.22 1.53
CA LEU A 122 -12.23 3.65 0.49
C LEU A 122 -11.64 2.47 -0.29
N LEU A 123 -11.42 1.33 0.37
CA LEU A 123 -10.92 0.12 -0.29
C LEU A 123 -11.88 -0.43 -1.35
N ARG A 124 -13.17 -0.12 -1.30
CA ARG A 124 -14.15 -0.59 -2.30
C ARG A 124 -14.44 0.43 -3.39
N ARG A 125 -13.91 1.65 -3.29
CA ARG A 125 -14.17 2.72 -4.26
C ARG A 125 -13.44 2.45 -5.59
N ALA A 126 -14.22 2.31 -6.66
CA ALA A 126 -13.70 2.11 -8.01
C ALA A 126 -12.85 3.30 -8.52
N ASP A 127 -13.08 4.50 -8.00
CA ASP A 127 -12.33 5.71 -8.37
C ASP A 127 -10.99 5.87 -7.64
N LEU A 128 -10.73 5.02 -6.63
CA LEU A 128 -9.50 5.05 -5.82
C LEU A 128 -8.63 3.81 -6.01
N VAL A 129 -8.95 2.96 -6.99
CA VAL A 129 -8.23 1.72 -7.23
C VAL A 129 -6.94 1.97 -8.04
N THR A 130 -5.89 1.22 -7.73
CA THR A 130 -4.65 1.15 -8.52
C THR A 130 -4.62 -0.17 -9.30
N TRP A 131 -3.78 -0.28 -10.33
CA TRP A 131 -3.71 -1.49 -11.15
C TRP A 131 -3.44 -2.76 -10.32
N PRO A 132 -2.46 -2.82 -9.40
CA PRO A 132 -2.26 -4.00 -8.57
C PRO A 132 -3.50 -4.40 -7.76
N ARG A 133 -4.23 -3.41 -7.23
CA ARG A 133 -5.47 -3.66 -6.46
C ARG A 133 -6.59 -4.17 -7.36
N LEU A 134 -6.78 -3.57 -8.53
CA LEU A 134 -7.80 -4.00 -9.50
C LEU A 134 -7.54 -5.43 -10.00
N TYR A 135 -6.29 -5.75 -10.34
CA TYR A 135 -5.92 -7.08 -10.78
C TYR A 135 -5.99 -8.12 -9.65
N ALA A 136 -5.66 -7.76 -8.41
CA ALA A 136 -5.90 -8.64 -7.26
C ALA A 136 -7.40 -8.98 -7.11
N LEU A 137 -8.28 -7.99 -7.25
CA LEU A 137 -9.73 -8.21 -7.24
C LEU A 137 -10.19 -9.14 -8.36
N LEU A 138 -9.68 -8.97 -9.58
CA LEU A 138 -9.99 -9.84 -10.71
C LEU A 138 -9.51 -11.28 -10.47
N LEU A 139 -8.25 -11.47 -10.06
CA LEU A 139 -7.70 -12.79 -9.76
C LEU A 139 -8.57 -13.53 -8.74
N HIS A 140 -9.00 -12.85 -7.68
CA HIS A 140 -9.93 -13.41 -6.70
C HIS A 140 -11.33 -13.70 -7.26
N ALA A 141 -11.90 -12.78 -8.04
CA ALA A 141 -13.21 -12.94 -8.66
C ALA A 141 -13.25 -14.13 -9.64
N TYR A 142 -12.14 -14.40 -10.33
CA TYR A 142 -11.98 -15.53 -11.24
C TYR A 142 -11.46 -16.81 -10.56
N GLY A 143 -11.22 -16.78 -9.24
CA GLY A 143 -10.79 -17.94 -8.48
C GLY A 143 -9.38 -18.44 -8.81
N VAL A 144 -8.48 -17.54 -9.22
CA VAL A 144 -7.08 -17.85 -9.50
C VAL A 144 -6.34 -18.14 -8.20
N ASP A 145 -5.47 -19.14 -8.19
CA ASP A 145 -4.57 -19.39 -7.07
C ASP A 145 -3.48 -18.31 -7.03
N VAL A 146 -3.70 -17.28 -6.21
CA VAL A 146 -2.81 -16.12 -6.09
C VAL A 146 -1.46 -16.44 -5.42
N ALA A 147 -1.31 -17.63 -4.83
CA ALA A 147 -0.03 -18.08 -4.28
C ALA A 147 0.84 -18.79 -5.32
N ASP A 148 0.27 -19.17 -6.47
CA ASP A 148 0.97 -19.77 -7.59
C ASP A 148 1.24 -18.71 -8.68
N GLU A 149 2.49 -18.25 -8.75
CA GLU A 149 2.92 -17.26 -9.74
C GLU A 149 2.65 -17.73 -11.18
N GLU A 150 2.78 -19.03 -11.48
CA GLU A 150 2.50 -19.55 -12.82
C GLU A 150 1.01 -19.46 -13.14
N ALA A 151 0.13 -19.72 -12.17
CA ALA A 151 -1.31 -19.55 -12.34
C ALA A 151 -1.69 -18.08 -12.58
N VAL A 152 -1.11 -17.15 -11.83
CA VAL A 152 -1.31 -15.70 -12.03
C VAL A 152 -0.82 -15.27 -13.42
N ARG A 153 0.40 -15.66 -13.80
CA ARG A 153 0.98 -15.35 -15.12
C ARG A 153 0.12 -15.92 -16.26
N ALA A 154 -0.34 -17.16 -16.14
CA ALA A 154 -1.19 -17.79 -17.16
C ALA A 154 -2.54 -17.08 -17.30
N TRP A 155 -3.14 -16.66 -16.17
CA TRP A 155 -4.37 -15.88 -16.20
C TRP A 155 -4.17 -14.50 -16.84
N LEU A 156 -3.09 -13.78 -16.49
CA LEU A 156 -2.77 -12.48 -17.09
C LEU A 156 -2.60 -12.59 -18.60
N ALA A 157 -1.84 -13.59 -19.08
CA ALA A 157 -1.69 -13.84 -20.50
C ALA A 157 -3.04 -14.09 -21.20
N GLY A 158 -3.90 -14.92 -20.61
CA GLY A 158 -5.25 -15.14 -21.15
C GLY A 158 -6.13 -13.88 -21.14
N PHE A 159 -6.03 -13.06 -20.10
CA PHE A 159 -6.77 -11.80 -19.97
C PHE A 159 -6.28 -10.74 -20.99
N GLY A 160 -4.98 -10.74 -21.31
CA GLY A 160 -4.37 -9.90 -22.33
C GLY A 160 -4.90 -10.13 -23.74
N GLU A 161 -5.30 -11.37 -24.06
CA GLU A 161 -5.84 -11.75 -25.37
C GLU A 161 -7.32 -11.34 -25.56
N LEU A 162 -8.01 -10.93 -24.49
CA LEU A 162 -9.41 -10.48 -24.58
C LEU A 162 -9.53 -9.16 -25.36
N ALA A 163 -10.68 -8.96 -26.00
CA ALA A 163 -11.00 -7.68 -26.59
C ALA A 163 -11.12 -6.58 -25.50
N PRO A 164 -10.82 -5.30 -25.81
CA PRO A 164 -10.94 -4.21 -24.84
C PRO A 164 -12.31 -4.16 -24.16
N GLU A 165 -13.39 -4.41 -24.90
CA GLU A 165 -14.76 -4.40 -24.37
C GLU A 165 -15.01 -5.55 -23.39
N GLU A 166 -14.39 -6.71 -23.61
CA GLU A 166 -14.48 -7.86 -22.71
C GLU A 166 -13.71 -7.61 -21.41
N ARG A 167 -12.56 -6.92 -21.49
CA ARG A 167 -11.83 -6.49 -20.29
C ARG A 167 -12.61 -5.45 -19.49
N THR A 168 -13.20 -4.46 -20.15
CA THR A 168 -14.07 -3.48 -19.49
C THR A 168 -15.26 -4.16 -18.80
N ALA A 169 -15.91 -5.11 -19.47
CA ALA A 169 -16.99 -5.88 -18.87
C ALA A 169 -16.55 -6.69 -17.64
N ALA A 170 -15.31 -7.20 -17.62
CA ALA A 170 -14.74 -7.86 -16.45
C ALA A 170 -14.55 -6.90 -15.26
N TYR A 171 -14.15 -5.65 -15.52
CA TYR A 171 -14.06 -4.62 -14.46
C TYR A 171 -15.45 -4.22 -13.94
N GLU A 172 -16.43 -4.07 -14.83
CA GLU A 172 -17.83 -3.80 -14.46
C GLU A 172 -18.42 -4.91 -13.61
N ALA A 173 -18.09 -6.18 -13.88
CA ALA A 173 -18.58 -7.34 -13.14
C ALA A 173 -18.12 -7.39 -11.67
N LEU A 174 -17.08 -6.63 -11.29
CA LEU A 174 -16.64 -6.53 -9.89
C LEU A 174 -17.68 -5.84 -8.99
N VAL A 175 -18.52 -4.96 -9.55
CA VAL A 175 -19.59 -4.25 -8.81
C VAL A 175 -20.71 -5.20 -8.36
N PRO A 176 -21.42 -5.92 -9.25
CA PRO A 176 -22.46 -6.85 -8.83
C PRO A 176 -21.92 -8.04 -8.02
N ALA A 177 -20.61 -8.34 -8.12
CA ALA A 177 -19.93 -9.32 -7.26
C ALA A 177 -19.61 -8.79 -5.85
N GLY A 178 -19.81 -7.49 -5.59
CA GLY A 178 -19.61 -6.86 -4.28
C GLY A 178 -18.14 -6.51 -3.96
N TRP A 179 -17.25 -6.59 -4.95
CA TRP A 179 -15.83 -6.24 -4.80
C TRP A 179 -15.60 -4.73 -4.83
N LEU A 180 -16.35 -4.02 -5.67
CA LEU A 180 -16.29 -2.57 -5.83
C LEU A 180 -17.67 -1.94 -5.67
N ASP A 181 -17.68 -0.69 -5.20
CA ASP A 181 -18.86 0.17 -5.26
C ASP A 181 -19.09 0.66 -6.70
N GLU A 182 -20.32 1.09 -7.01
CA GLU A 182 -20.69 1.55 -8.35
C GLU A 182 -19.84 2.76 -8.76
N PRO A 183 -19.22 2.74 -9.96
CA PRO A 183 -18.49 3.90 -10.46
C PRO A 183 -19.43 5.07 -10.73
N ASP A 184 -18.86 6.26 -10.94
CA ASP A 184 -19.66 7.40 -11.39
C ASP A 184 -20.23 7.20 -12.81
N ALA A 185 -20.93 8.21 -13.32
CA ALA A 185 -21.61 8.16 -14.62
C ALA A 185 -20.68 7.85 -15.81
N GLU A 186 -19.36 8.01 -15.69
CA GLU A 186 -18.38 7.70 -16.73
C GLU A 186 -17.98 6.21 -16.75
N GLY A 187 -18.31 5.46 -15.69
CA GLY A 187 -18.04 4.03 -15.59
C GLY A 187 -16.56 3.68 -15.74
N TRP A 188 -16.29 2.56 -16.43
CA TRP A 188 -14.95 2.06 -16.76
C TRP A 188 -14.44 2.57 -18.12
N GLY A 189 -14.84 3.78 -18.51
CA GLY A 189 -14.37 4.43 -19.74
C GLY A 189 -12.87 4.80 -19.71
N PRO A 190 -12.34 5.32 -20.83
CA PRO A 190 -10.92 5.65 -20.96
C PRO A 190 -10.38 6.60 -19.87
N GLY A 191 -11.18 7.57 -19.42
CA GLY A 191 -10.81 8.49 -18.33
C GLY A 191 -10.59 7.80 -16.99
N ARG A 192 -11.39 6.76 -16.68
CA ARG A 192 -11.22 5.92 -15.49
C ARG A 192 -9.91 5.15 -15.55
N LEU A 193 -9.67 4.47 -16.67
CA LEU A 193 -8.46 3.65 -16.85
C LEU A 193 -7.19 4.52 -16.79
N LEU A 194 -7.24 5.72 -17.37
CA LEU A 194 -6.16 6.70 -17.24
C LEU A 194 -5.93 7.10 -15.78
N SER A 195 -7.00 7.37 -15.04
CA SER A 195 -6.94 7.76 -13.63
C SER A 195 -6.37 6.63 -12.75
N VAL A 196 -6.71 5.37 -13.02
CA VAL A 196 -6.11 4.19 -12.37
C VAL A 196 -4.61 4.12 -12.64
N GLY A 197 -4.19 4.34 -13.89
CA GLY A 197 -2.77 4.41 -14.25
C GLY A 197 -2.02 5.54 -13.53
N MET A 198 -2.59 6.75 -13.49
CA MET A 198 -2.00 7.89 -12.77
C MET A 198 -1.90 7.63 -11.27
N ALA A 199 -2.93 7.04 -10.66
CA ALA A 199 -2.91 6.67 -9.25
C ALA A 199 -1.84 5.60 -8.97
N THR A 200 -1.64 4.66 -9.89
CA THR A 200 -0.62 3.61 -9.77
C THR A 200 0.80 4.18 -9.83
N ASP A 201 1.13 5.00 -10.84
CA ASP A 201 2.44 5.66 -10.94
C ASP A 201 2.71 6.57 -9.72
N GLY A 202 1.71 7.36 -9.30
CA GLY A 202 1.80 8.22 -8.14
C GLY A 202 2.07 7.45 -6.85
N ALA A 203 1.32 6.37 -6.61
CA ALA A 203 1.49 5.50 -5.45
C ALA A 203 2.88 4.84 -5.44
N ARG A 204 3.35 4.33 -6.59
CA ARG A 204 4.68 3.73 -6.71
C ARG A 204 5.79 4.73 -6.40
N ARG A 205 5.74 5.95 -6.96
CA ARG A 205 6.72 7.01 -6.65
C ARG A 205 6.71 7.42 -5.18
N LEU A 206 5.55 7.45 -4.53
CA LEU A 206 5.45 7.75 -3.10
C LEU A 206 6.14 6.67 -2.25
N LEU A 207 6.00 5.39 -2.59
CA LEU A 207 6.74 4.32 -1.91
C LEU A 207 8.24 4.40 -2.16
N GLU A 208 8.66 4.60 -3.41
CA GLU A 208 10.08 4.77 -3.77
C GLU A 208 10.71 5.90 -2.96
N GLN A 209 10.06 7.08 -2.92
CA GLN A 209 10.52 8.20 -2.11
C GLN A 209 10.56 7.88 -0.61
N GLY A 210 9.55 7.16 -0.10
CA GLY A 210 9.52 6.71 1.29
C GLY A 210 10.69 5.79 1.64
N LEU A 211 10.98 4.81 0.77
CA LEU A 211 12.12 3.90 0.89
C LEU A 211 13.45 4.65 0.85
N MET A 212 13.61 5.57 -0.09
CA MET A 212 14.82 6.40 -0.20
C MET A 212 15.05 7.25 1.06
N ARG A 213 14.01 7.97 1.52
CA ARG A 213 14.07 8.80 2.72
C ARG A 213 14.39 7.98 3.97
N ARG A 214 13.83 6.78 4.08
CA ARG A 214 14.13 5.83 5.16
C ARG A 214 15.61 5.47 5.16
N SER A 215 16.17 5.07 4.02
CA SER A 215 17.59 4.74 3.92
C SER A 215 18.50 5.92 4.27
N TYR A 216 18.16 7.14 3.84
CA TYR A 216 18.92 8.33 4.23
C TYR A 216 18.89 8.60 5.74
N ARG A 217 17.75 8.39 6.40
CA ARG A 217 17.62 8.49 7.86
C ARG A 217 18.55 7.48 8.54
N ASN A 218 18.53 6.23 8.10
CA ASN A 218 19.36 5.16 8.67
C ASN A 218 20.86 5.39 8.41
N LEU A 219 21.23 5.93 7.25
CA LEU A 219 22.62 6.32 6.94
C LEU A 219 23.14 7.46 7.85
N ALA A 220 22.31 8.45 8.14
CA ALA A 220 22.68 9.52 9.06
C ALA A 220 22.95 8.97 10.48
N GLU A 221 22.14 8.01 10.93
CA GLU A 221 22.32 7.33 12.21
C GLU A 221 23.58 6.44 12.23
N LEU A 222 23.86 5.71 11.15
CA LEU A 222 25.09 4.92 10.99
C LEU A 222 26.36 5.80 11.04
N THR A 223 26.32 6.92 10.31
CA THR A 223 27.44 7.86 10.23
C THR A 223 27.73 8.45 11.61
N ALA A 224 26.68 8.80 12.37
CA ALA A 224 26.82 9.26 13.75
C ALA A 224 27.44 8.20 14.68
N GLN A 225 27.30 6.90 14.35
CA GLN A 225 27.87 5.78 15.09
C GLN A 225 29.23 5.30 14.58
N GLY A 226 29.79 5.94 13.54
CA GLY A 226 31.11 5.59 12.97
C GLY A 226 31.16 4.22 12.27
N ARG A 227 30.01 3.72 11.79
CA ARG A 227 29.91 2.42 11.11
C ARG A 227 30.07 2.55 9.58
N PRO A 228 30.57 1.51 8.89
CA PRO A 228 30.70 1.52 7.44
C PRO A 228 29.34 1.53 6.73
N MET A 229 29.32 2.04 5.50
CA MET A 229 28.13 2.08 4.63
C MET A 229 27.79 0.66 4.12
N PRO A 230 26.51 0.24 4.16
CA PRO A 230 26.07 -1.06 3.63
C PRO A 230 26.19 -1.13 2.10
N ASP A 231 26.44 -2.33 1.58
CA ASP A 231 26.68 -2.59 0.15
C ASP A 231 25.51 -2.15 -0.74
N GLU A 232 24.26 -2.32 -0.27
CA GLU A 232 23.01 -1.91 -0.94
C GLU A 232 22.91 -0.38 -1.14
N LEU A 233 23.63 0.40 -0.35
CA LEU A 233 23.68 1.87 -0.39
C LEU A 233 25.02 2.41 -0.89
N ALA A 234 25.99 1.52 -1.17
CA ALA A 234 27.34 1.87 -1.61
C ALA A 234 27.46 2.05 -3.14
N GLY A 235 26.37 1.84 -3.88
CA GLY A 235 26.29 2.02 -5.33
C GLY A 235 26.16 3.49 -5.77
N ASP A 236 26.15 3.71 -7.09
CA ASP A 236 25.81 5.02 -7.68
C ASP A 236 24.33 5.33 -7.41
N PHE A 237 23.96 6.62 -7.32
CA PHE A 237 22.61 7.07 -6.98
C PHE A 237 21.53 6.44 -7.88
N GLY A 238 21.83 6.21 -9.17
CA GLY A 238 20.92 5.51 -10.08
C GLY A 238 20.65 4.05 -9.70
N GLN A 239 21.64 3.31 -9.21
CA GLN A 239 21.45 1.93 -8.74
C GLN A 239 20.57 1.88 -7.48
N PHE A 240 20.65 2.92 -6.65
CA PHE A 240 19.83 3.05 -5.46
C PHE A 240 18.36 3.35 -5.80
N GLU A 241 18.11 4.22 -6.80
CA GLU A 241 16.76 4.46 -7.32
C GLU A 241 16.15 3.19 -7.92
N GLU A 242 16.92 2.43 -8.70
CA GLU A 242 16.47 1.14 -9.26
C GLU A 242 16.15 0.12 -8.15
N ALA A 243 16.97 0.04 -7.11
CA ALA A 243 16.72 -0.84 -5.97
C ALA A 243 15.46 -0.42 -5.19
N ALA A 244 15.23 0.88 -5.01
CA ALA A 244 14.02 1.41 -4.38
C ALA A 244 12.76 1.11 -5.20
N ALA A 245 12.83 1.22 -6.53
CA ALA A 245 11.74 0.84 -7.44
C ALA A 245 11.43 -0.65 -7.34
N GLY A 246 12.45 -1.52 -7.36
CA GLY A 246 12.26 -2.96 -7.16
C GLY A 246 11.60 -3.29 -5.82
N ALA A 247 12.08 -2.68 -4.73
CA ALA A 247 11.50 -2.89 -3.40
C ALA A 247 10.06 -2.35 -3.27
N ALA A 248 9.71 -1.27 -3.99
CA ALA A 248 8.34 -0.77 -4.02
C ALA A 248 7.38 -1.78 -4.67
N LEU A 249 7.79 -2.42 -5.78
CA LEU A 249 7.00 -3.48 -6.42
C LEU A 249 6.81 -4.69 -5.51
N ASP A 250 7.86 -5.10 -4.80
CA ASP A 250 7.79 -6.22 -3.86
C ASP A 250 6.81 -5.92 -2.70
N LEU A 251 6.83 -4.69 -2.17
CA LEU A 251 5.90 -4.24 -1.12
C LEU A 251 4.44 -4.18 -1.60
N PHE A 252 4.19 -3.68 -2.82
CA PHE A 252 2.85 -3.76 -3.41
C PHE A 252 2.37 -5.21 -3.48
N GLY A 253 3.26 -6.15 -3.85
CA GLY A 253 2.93 -7.57 -3.94
C GLY A 253 2.60 -8.17 -2.58
N GLU A 254 3.34 -7.80 -1.53
CA GLU A 254 3.05 -8.21 -0.15
C GLU A 254 1.67 -7.73 0.33
N TRP A 255 1.21 -6.57 -0.15
CA TRP A 255 -0.06 -5.95 0.27
C TRP A 255 -1.24 -6.20 -0.69
N THR A 256 -1.00 -6.91 -1.78
CA THR A 256 -2.01 -7.34 -2.75
C THR A 256 -1.84 -8.82 -3.09
N VAL A 257 -1.19 -9.15 -4.21
CA VAL A 257 -0.86 -10.50 -4.64
C VAL A 257 0.66 -10.59 -4.86
N PRO A 258 1.36 -11.56 -4.26
CA PRO A 258 2.80 -11.72 -4.43
C PRO A 258 3.21 -11.77 -5.91
N GLY A 259 4.22 -11.00 -6.29
CA GLY A 259 4.75 -10.95 -7.66
C GLY A 259 3.90 -10.20 -8.70
N LEU A 260 2.61 -9.97 -8.43
CA LEU A 260 1.68 -9.34 -9.39
C LEU A 260 2.17 -7.96 -9.91
N PRO A 261 2.58 -6.99 -9.06
CA PRO A 261 3.02 -5.68 -9.55
C PRO A 261 4.21 -5.78 -10.50
N ARG A 262 5.12 -6.73 -10.25
CA ARG A 262 6.27 -6.96 -11.11
C ARG A 262 5.84 -7.52 -12.47
N LEU A 263 4.94 -8.50 -12.49
CA LEU A 263 4.37 -9.03 -13.72
C LEU A 263 3.69 -7.92 -14.54
N LEU A 264 2.91 -7.05 -13.91
CA LEU A 264 2.21 -5.95 -14.57
C LEU A 264 3.17 -4.92 -15.19
N VAL A 265 4.34 -4.69 -14.60
CA VAL A 265 5.30 -3.70 -15.11
C VAL A 265 6.29 -4.31 -16.12
N GLU A 266 6.80 -5.52 -15.84
CA GLU A 266 7.90 -6.11 -16.60
C GLU A 266 7.41 -7.03 -17.73
N GLU A 267 6.31 -7.76 -17.55
CA GLU A 267 5.82 -8.77 -18.49
C GLU A 267 4.53 -8.38 -19.22
N PHE A 268 3.63 -7.65 -18.56
CA PHE A 268 2.31 -7.27 -19.08
C PHE A 268 2.00 -5.75 -18.97
N PRO A 269 2.91 -4.85 -19.41
CA PRO A 269 2.71 -3.40 -19.28
C PRO A 269 1.47 -2.87 -20.02
N GLU A 270 1.03 -3.54 -21.07
CA GLU A 270 -0.18 -3.21 -21.82
C GLU A 270 -1.48 -3.42 -21.03
N LEU A 271 -1.45 -4.28 -20.00
CA LEU A 271 -2.59 -4.56 -19.14
C LEU A 271 -2.75 -3.53 -18.02
N ALA A 272 -1.65 -2.88 -17.62
CA ALA A 272 -1.60 -1.90 -16.55
C ALA A 272 -0.82 -0.64 -16.97
N PRO A 273 -1.28 0.08 -18.01
CA PRO A 273 -0.56 1.24 -18.52
C PRO A 273 -0.48 2.33 -17.45
N GLU A 274 0.74 2.81 -17.21
CA GLU A 274 1.03 4.00 -16.41
C GLU A 274 1.27 5.16 -17.38
N PRO A 275 0.36 6.16 -17.44
CA PRO A 275 0.39 7.13 -18.52
C PRO A 275 1.57 8.08 -18.41
N GLY A 276 2.22 8.30 -19.54
CA GLY A 276 3.24 9.32 -19.70
C GLY A 276 2.64 10.73 -19.70
N ARG A 277 3.50 11.74 -19.55
CA ARG A 277 3.09 13.15 -19.55
C ARG A 277 2.29 13.54 -20.79
N GLU A 278 2.67 13.05 -21.96
CA GLU A 278 2.01 13.37 -23.24
C GLU A 278 0.59 12.79 -23.30
N GLU A 279 0.36 11.61 -22.73
CA GLU A 279 -0.96 10.96 -22.69
C GLU A 279 -1.89 11.69 -21.73
N ILE A 280 -1.37 12.14 -20.58
CA ILE A 280 -2.10 12.98 -19.62
C ILE A 280 -2.49 14.30 -20.28
N GLU A 281 -1.54 14.99 -20.94
CA GLU A 281 -1.81 16.26 -21.62
C GLU A 281 -2.83 16.09 -22.77
N ALA A 282 -2.75 14.99 -23.53
CA ALA A 282 -3.69 14.69 -24.61
C ALA A 282 -5.12 14.42 -24.09
N TYR A 283 -5.26 13.77 -22.93
CA TYR A 283 -6.56 13.57 -22.29
C TYR A 283 -7.13 14.89 -21.75
N LEU A 284 -6.33 15.67 -21.01
CA LEU A 284 -6.77 16.96 -20.46
C LEU A 284 -7.23 17.93 -21.56
N ALA A 285 -6.61 17.88 -22.74
CA ALA A 285 -7.01 18.69 -23.88
C ALA A 285 -8.37 18.31 -24.49
N GLN A 286 -8.89 17.11 -24.18
CA GLN A 286 -10.21 16.62 -24.64
C GLN A 286 -11.33 16.94 -23.66
N LEU A 287 -11.01 17.27 -22.41
CA LEU A 287 -12.00 17.68 -21.43
C LEU A 287 -12.56 19.06 -21.79
N PRO A 288 -13.90 19.26 -21.71
CA PRO A 288 -14.47 20.58 -21.88
C PRO A 288 -13.87 21.53 -20.85
N ALA A 289 -13.51 22.75 -21.26
CA ALA A 289 -13.05 23.76 -20.32
C ALA A 289 -14.16 23.99 -19.28
N GLU A 290 -13.81 23.86 -18.00
CA GLU A 290 -14.74 24.18 -16.90
C GLU A 290 -15.22 25.63 -17.09
N GLU A 291 -16.53 25.81 -17.32
CA GLU A 291 -17.20 27.12 -17.39
C GLU A 291 -17.40 27.75 -16.02
#